data_AF-A0A0F9BRI9-F1
#
_entry.id   AF-A0A0F9BRI9-F1
#
_cell.length_a   1.000
_cell.length_b   1.000
_cell.length_c   1.000
_cell.angle_alpha   90.00
_cell.angle_beta   90.00
_cell.angle_gamma   90.00
#
_symmetry.space_group_name_H-M   'P 1'
#
loop_
_entity.id
_entity.type
_entity.pdbx_description
1 polymer ?
#
loop_
_entity_poly.entity_id
_entity_poly.type
_entity_poly.pdbx_seq_one_letter_code
_entity_poly.pdbx_strand_id
1 'polypeptide(L)'
;LLDDPDYESLTLSVCDDDYKTNDPVFAPQIRLDKEINRHREQGTLDLFARERMSMPVSKEDAAFKSDMFQYYDETDEKFIERLPYIRNIVIIDPAKTAKMHSKESGIFVWGIDVETNALYQREARGEKHHPDTLITDAFETAIRYGAHIIAVEQSGLNEYITFPFENEAHRRGYNFQFIWLNAKAGKGEFSGIGGGKKGRVASLIPFYRQGVVFHNRANCARYEQQLIHYPKSKLWDIMDAGAYITEILDDYSMFFMPVTQITEGKEIDSEYKQLESEDLEEIIYDDSDDVNRIFGGDSFI
;
A
#
# COMPACT_ATOMS: atom_id res chain seq x y z
N LEU A 1 -5.97 -14.34 -27.80
CA LEU A 1 -5.97 -15.82 -27.92
C LEU A 1 -6.51 -16.47 -26.66
N LEU A 2 -5.90 -16.29 -25.47
CA LEU A 2 -6.48 -16.84 -24.21
C LEU A 2 -7.73 -16.08 -23.72
N ASP A 3 -7.81 -14.78 -23.97
CA ASP A 3 -8.94 -13.92 -23.54
C ASP A 3 -9.94 -13.64 -24.68
N ASP A 4 -9.86 -14.41 -25.77
CA ASP A 4 -10.70 -14.24 -26.94
C ASP A 4 -11.93 -15.15 -26.80
N PRO A 5 -13.16 -14.61 -26.74
CA PRO A 5 -14.36 -15.42 -26.55
C PRO A 5 -14.63 -16.42 -27.69
N ASP A 6 -13.96 -16.24 -28.84
CA ASP A 6 -14.04 -17.17 -29.97
C ASP A 6 -13.10 -18.40 -29.81
N TYR A 7 -12.31 -18.45 -28.73
CA TYR A 7 -11.37 -19.53 -28.44
C TYR A 7 -11.66 -20.21 -27.09
N GLU A 8 -11.82 -21.53 -27.12
CA GLU A 8 -11.84 -22.35 -25.92
C GLU A 8 -10.40 -22.72 -25.52
N SER A 9 -10.03 -22.50 -24.27
CA SER A 9 -8.70 -22.82 -23.76
C SER A 9 -8.77 -23.95 -22.75
N LEU A 10 -7.92 -24.97 -22.96
CA LEU A 10 -7.76 -26.12 -22.08
C LEU A 10 -6.31 -26.16 -21.61
N THR A 11 -6.11 -26.22 -20.29
CA THR A 11 -4.80 -26.43 -19.69
C THR A 11 -4.72 -27.85 -19.20
N LEU A 12 -3.74 -28.61 -19.71
CA LEU A 12 -3.51 -30.00 -19.32
C LEU A 12 -2.28 -30.06 -18.42
N SER A 13 -2.48 -30.16 -17.11
CA SER A 13 -1.42 -30.35 -16.13
C SER A 13 -1.33 -31.81 -15.70
N VAL A 14 -0.10 -32.29 -15.44
CA VAL A 14 0.15 -33.66 -14.96
C VAL A 14 -0.40 -33.88 -13.54
N CYS A 15 -0.52 -32.82 -12.75
CA CYS A 15 -1.05 -32.86 -11.40
C CYS A 15 -1.82 -31.59 -11.04
N ASP A 16 -2.60 -31.68 -9.97
CA ASP A 16 -3.26 -30.54 -9.36
C ASP A 16 -2.28 -29.70 -8.51
N ASP A 17 -2.84 -28.66 -7.90
CA ASP A 17 -2.15 -27.70 -7.06
C ASP A 17 -1.57 -28.29 -5.76
N ASP A 18 -2.10 -29.44 -5.32
CA ASP A 18 -1.62 -30.21 -4.16
C ASP A 18 -0.64 -31.32 -4.59
N TYR A 19 -0.16 -31.26 -5.84
CA TYR A 19 0.71 -32.25 -6.45
C TYR A 19 0.10 -33.66 -6.56
N LYS A 20 -1.22 -33.80 -6.54
CA LYS A 20 -1.89 -35.07 -6.80
C LYS A 20 -2.03 -35.27 -8.30
N THR A 21 -1.71 -36.47 -8.77
CA THR A 21 -1.73 -36.78 -10.20
C THR A 21 -3.12 -36.67 -10.81
N ASN A 22 -3.21 -36.01 -11.96
CA ASN A 22 -4.43 -35.94 -12.78
C ASN A 22 -4.55 -37.16 -13.71
N ASP A 23 -3.46 -37.87 -13.96
CA ASP A 23 -3.43 -39.08 -14.77
C ASP A 23 -2.55 -40.16 -14.08
N PRO A 24 -3.17 -41.00 -13.23
CA PRO A 24 -2.45 -42.08 -12.54
C PRO A 24 -1.83 -43.12 -13.48
N VAL A 25 -2.27 -43.22 -14.74
CA VAL A 25 -1.77 -44.20 -15.72
C VAL A 25 -0.48 -43.68 -16.36
N PHE A 26 -0.47 -42.42 -16.80
CA PHE A 26 0.70 -41.79 -17.41
C PHE A 26 1.75 -41.37 -16.36
N ALA A 27 1.29 -40.79 -15.25
CA ALA A 27 2.13 -40.27 -14.18
C ALA A 27 1.64 -40.77 -12.80
N PRO A 28 1.97 -42.02 -12.42
CA PRO A 28 1.62 -42.54 -11.10
C PRO A 28 2.18 -41.65 -9.97
N GLN A 29 1.43 -41.46 -8.89
CA GLN A 29 1.79 -40.57 -7.78
C GLN A 29 3.21 -40.79 -7.26
N ILE A 30 3.63 -42.05 -7.08
CA ILE A 30 4.97 -42.41 -6.60
C ILE A 30 6.09 -41.88 -7.51
N ARG A 31 5.87 -41.87 -8.82
CA ARG A 31 6.84 -41.35 -9.80
C ARG A 31 6.86 -39.82 -9.76
N LEU A 32 5.66 -39.22 -9.68
CA LEU A 32 5.48 -37.79 -9.60
C LEU A 32 6.16 -37.22 -8.34
N ASP A 33 5.94 -37.82 -7.17
CA ASP A 33 6.54 -37.43 -5.90
C ASP A 33 8.07 -37.47 -5.95
N LYS A 34 8.65 -38.50 -6.58
CA LYS A 34 10.11 -38.61 -6.76
C LYS A 34 10.66 -37.50 -7.65
N GLU A 35 9.95 -37.17 -8.72
CA GLU A 35 10.34 -36.09 -9.64
C GLU A 35 10.25 -34.72 -8.95
N ILE A 36 9.15 -34.45 -8.24
CA ILE A 36 8.96 -33.21 -7.47
C ILE A 36 10.04 -33.06 -6.39
N ASN A 37 10.30 -34.10 -5.60
CA ASN A 37 11.34 -34.04 -4.56
C ASN A 37 12.73 -33.78 -5.16
N ARG A 38 13.05 -34.39 -6.31
CA ARG A 38 14.31 -34.09 -7.02
C ARG A 38 14.39 -32.63 -7.44
N HIS A 39 13.31 -32.07 -7.98
CA HIS A 39 13.27 -30.64 -8.35
C HIS A 39 13.36 -29.73 -7.12
N ARG A 40 12.74 -30.10 -6.00
CA ARG A 40 12.82 -29.37 -4.73
C ARG A 40 14.25 -29.37 -4.17
N GLU A 41 14.92 -30.53 -4.14
CA GLU A 41 16.32 -30.65 -3.72
C GLU A 41 17.28 -29.84 -4.60
N GLN A 42 16.97 -29.71 -5.88
CA GLN A 42 17.78 -28.99 -6.86
C GLN A 42 17.44 -27.49 -6.95
N GLY A 43 16.41 -27.00 -6.25
CA GLY A 43 15.93 -25.62 -6.38
C GLY A 43 15.39 -25.30 -7.78
N THR A 44 14.83 -26.29 -8.47
CA THR A 44 14.32 -26.18 -9.86
C THR A 44 12.82 -26.47 -9.96
N LEU A 45 12.05 -26.26 -8.89
CA LEU A 45 10.60 -26.44 -8.89
C LEU A 45 9.89 -25.55 -9.91
N ASP A 46 10.44 -24.36 -10.16
CA ASP A 46 9.99 -23.45 -11.23
C ASP A 46 10.05 -24.08 -12.63
N LEU A 47 11.01 -24.97 -12.88
CA LEU A 47 11.11 -25.71 -14.15
C LEU A 47 10.00 -26.76 -14.22
N PHE A 48 9.79 -27.50 -13.14
CA PHE A 48 8.72 -28.50 -13.03
C PHE A 48 7.34 -27.86 -13.23
N ALA A 49 7.06 -26.74 -12.57
CA ALA A 49 5.79 -26.01 -12.70
C ALA A 49 5.51 -25.63 -14.17
N ARG A 50 6.52 -25.17 -14.89
CA ARG A 50 6.41 -24.78 -16.31
C ARG A 50 6.22 -25.97 -17.23
N GLU A 51 7.04 -27.01 -17.06
CA GLU A 51 7.07 -28.15 -17.98
C GLU A 51 5.94 -29.15 -17.73
N ARG A 52 5.49 -29.30 -16.48
CA ARG A 52 4.53 -30.33 -16.07
C ARG A 52 3.17 -29.79 -15.66
N MET A 53 3.08 -28.55 -15.17
CA MET A 53 1.82 -27.94 -14.75
C MET A 53 1.35 -26.80 -15.67
N SER A 54 2.16 -26.41 -16.66
CA SER A 54 1.91 -25.22 -17.48
C SER A 54 1.76 -23.94 -16.66
N MET A 55 2.34 -23.92 -15.45
CA MET A 55 2.35 -22.78 -14.56
C MET A 55 3.66 -21.98 -14.71
N PRO A 56 3.61 -20.65 -14.77
CA PRO A 56 4.80 -19.83 -15.01
C PRO A 56 5.80 -19.83 -13.84
N VAL A 57 5.33 -20.05 -12.60
CA VAL A 57 6.10 -20.05 -11.35
C VAL A 57 5.57 -21.15 -10.44
N SER A 58 6.44 -21.82 -9.69
CA SER A 58 6.01 -22.80 -8.69
C SER A 58 5.40 -22.11 -7.47
N LYS A 59 4.38 -22.72 -6.84
CA LYS A 59 3.75 -22.14 -5.64
C LYS A 59 4.70 -22.04 -4.45
N GLU A 60 5.66 -22.96 -4.35
CA GLU A 60 6.61 -23.01 -3.23
C GLU A 60 7.64 -21.88 -3.31
N ASP A 61 8.12 -21.59 -4.52
CA ASP A 61 9.11 -20.54 -4.81
C ASP A 61 8.47 -19.15 -5.06
N ALA A 62 7.13 -19.07 -5.04
CA ALA A 62 6.42 -17.81 -5.25
C ALA A 62 6.80 -16.78 -4.17
N ALA A 63 7.16 -15.58 -4.61
CA ALA A 63 7.57 -14.48 -3.72
C ALA A 63 6.40 -13.96 -2.88
N PHE A 64 5.21 -13.92 -3.48
CA PHE A 64 3.94 -13.62 -2.82
C PHE A 64 3.08 -14.86 -2.87
N LYS A 65 2.48 -15.21 -1.72
CA LYS A 65 1.61 -16.36 -1.58
C LYS A 65 0.24 -15.89 -1.10
N SER A 66 -0.81 -16.58 -1.52
CA SER A 66 -2.18 -16.21 -1.17
C SER A 66 -2.45 -16.25 0.35
N ASP A 67 -1.69 -17.05 1.11
CA ASP A 67 -1.77 -17.10 2.58
C ASP A 67 -1.17 -15.86 3.27
N MET A 68 -0.40 -15.04 2.55
CA MET A 68 0.12 -13.76 3.03
C MET A 68 -0.90 -12.62 2.88
N PHE A 69 -1.99 -12.83 2.14
CA PHE A 69 -3.00 -11.79 1.90
C PHE A 69 -3.99 -11.73 3.04
N GLN A 70 -4.01 -10.59 3.74
CA GLN A 70 -5.00 -10.28 4.75
C GLN A 70 -6.06 -9.38 4.14
N TYR A 71 -7.28 -9.45 4.67
CA TYR A 71 -8.43 -8.80 4.06
C TYR A 71 -9.15 -7.91 5.07
N TYR A 72 -9.70 -6.81 4.57
CA TYR A 72 -10.63 -5.96 5.29
C TYR A 72 -11.73 -5.47 4.33
N ASP A 73 -12.80 -4.95 4.90
CA ASP A 73 -13.88 -4.29 4.17
C ASP A 73 -13.94 -2.81 4.57
N GLU A 74 -14.24 -1.92 3.61
CA GLU A 74 -14.39 -0.48 3.88
C GLU A 74 -15.54 -0.16 4.86
N THR A 75 -16.43 -1.13 5.08
CA THR A 75 -17.54 -1.05 6.04
C THR A 75 -17.21 -1.63 7.42
N ASP A 76 -16.02 -2.19 7.62
CA ASP A 76 -15.63 -2.78 8.90
C ASP A 76 -15.52 -1.70 9.99
N GLU A 77 -16.18 -1.91 11.13
CA GLU A 77 -16.18 -0.96 12.25
C GLU A 77 -14.76 -0.58 12.70
N LYS A 78 -13.88 -1.58 12.82
CA LYS A 78 -12.46 -1.38 13.18
C LYS A 78 -11.72 -0.49 12.18
N PHE A 79 -12.03 -0.62 10.89
CA PHE A 79 -11.41 0.21 9.87
C PHE A 79 -11.97 1.64 9.92
N ILE A 80 -13.29 1.78 10.06
CA ILE A 80 -13.97 3.08 10.15
C ILE A 80 -13.45 3.89 11.35
N GLU A 81 -13.26 3.26 12.50
CA GLU A 81 -12.69 3.91 13.70
C GLU A 81 -11.28 4.44 13.47
N ARG A 82 -10.48 3.74 12.66
CA ARG A 82 -9.10 4.13 12.34
C ARG A 82 -9.01 5.11 11.19
N LEU A 83 -10.00 5.18 10.30
CA LEU A 83 -10.01 5.99 9.09
C LEU A 83 -9.56 7.45 9.28
N PRO A 84 -9.92 8.18 10.37
CA PRO A 84 -9.41 9.53 10.62
C PRO A 84 -7.90 9.65 10.82
N TYR A 85 -7.25 8.56 11.24
CA TYR A 85 -5.80 8.48 11.48
C TYR A 85 -5.02 7.92 10.28
N ILE A 86 -5.74 7.35 9.31
CA ILE A 86 -5.16 6.76 8.10
C ILE A 86 -4.79 7.85 7.12
N ARG A 87 -3.51 7.89 6.72
CA ARG A 87 -3.03 8.76 5.65
C ARG A 87 -3.26 8.09 4.31
N ASN A 88 -4.15 8.66 3.51
CA ASN A 88 -4.46 8.14 2.17
C ASN A 88 -3.54 8.77 1.13
N ILE A 89 -2.97 7.92 0.28
CA ILE A 89 -2.07 8.28 -0.82
C ILE A 89 -2.61 7.66 -2.11
N VAL A 90 -2.76 8.48 -3.14
CA VAL A 90 -3.05 8.01 -4.49
C VAL A 90 -1.75 7.95 -5.27
N ILE A 91 -1.43 6.80 -5.85
CA ILE A 91 -0.25 6.59 -6.69
C ILE A 91 -0.69 6.34 -8.12
N ILE A 92 -0.02 7.00 -9.07
CA ILE A 92 -0.32 6.95 -10.49
C ILE A 92 0.93 6.54 -11.27
N ASP A 93 0.84 5.48 -12.07
CA ASP A 93 1.83 5.10 -13.10
C ASP A 93 1.26 5.45 -14.50
N PRO A 94 1.62 6.62 -15.06
CA PRO A 94 1.15 7.01 -16.39
C PRO A 94 1.75 6.15 -17.49
N ALA A 95 0.90 5.70 -18.42
CA ALA A 95 1.36 5.01 -19.62
C ALA A 95 2.34 5.85 -20.47
N LYS A 96 3.49 5.26 -20.83
CA LYS A 96 4.58 5.91 -21.61
C LYS A 96 4.25 6.28 -23.07
N THR A 97 3.00 6.15 -23.54
CA THR A 97 2.65 6.31 -24.97
C THR A 97 1.49 7.27 -25.20
N ALA A 98 1.74 8.33 -25.98
CA ALA A 98 0.74 9.31 -26.43
C ALA A 98 -0.29 8.78 -27.46
N LYS A 99 -0.22 7.49 -27.84
CA LYS A 99 -1.19 6.87 -28.76
C LYS A 99 -2.34 6.28 -27.94
N MET A 100 -3.55 6.80 -28.16
CA MET A 100 -4.82 6.44 -27.48
C MET A 100 -5.12 4.93 -27.37
N HIS A 101 -4.44 4.05 -28.11
CA HIS A 101 -4.72 2.62 -28.13
C HIS A 101 -3.76 1.73 -27.33
N SER A 102 -2.65 2.24 -26.77
CA SER A 102 -1.51 1.34 -26.54
C SER A 102 -1.23 0.84 -25.11
N LYS A 103 -1.53 1.54 -24.00
CA LYS A 103 -1.14 1.07 -22.65
C LYS A 103 -2.08 1.57 -21.54
N GLU A 104 -2.31 0.71 -20.54
CA GLU A 104 -3.09 1.02 -19.34
C GLU A 104 -2.25 1.88 -18.39
N SER A 105 -2.88 2.85 -17.73
CA SER A 105 -2.30 3.59 -16.59
C SER A 105 -2.81 2.95 -15.31
N GLY A 106 -1.91 2.80 -14.33
CA GLY A 106 -2.25 2.25 -13.02
C GLY A 106 -2.64 3.37 -12.07
N ILE A 107 -3.80 3.25 -11.41
CA ILE A 107 -4.16 4.04 -10.23
C ILE A 107 -4.24 3.09 -9.04
N PHE A 108 -3.51 3.43 -7.99
CA PHE A 108 -3.43 2.64 -6.77
C PHE A 108 -3.64 3.53 -5.56
N VAL A 109 -4.47 3.09 -4.61
CA VAL A 109 -4.75 3.84 -3.38
C VAL A 109 -4.27 3.05 -2.17
N TRP A 110 -3.34 3.65 -1.43
CA TRP A 110 -2.87 3.16 -0.13
C TRP A 110 -3.47 3.99 0.99
N GLY A 111 -3.88 3.33 2.07
CA GLY A 111 -4.09 3.92 3.39
C GLY A 111 -2.96 3.47 4.32
N ILE A 112 -2.28 4.42 4.96
CA ILE A 112 -1.17 4.14 5.87
C ILE A 112 -1.63 4.48 7.28
N ASP A 113 -1.65 3.48 8.16
CA ASP A 113 -1.79 3.67 9.60
C ASP A 113 -0.43 3.47 10.26
N VAL A 114 0.19 4.59 10.67
CA VAL A 114 1.53 4.59 11.29
C VAL A 114 1.54 4.14 12.75
N GLU A 115 0.38 4.10 13.41
CA GLU A 115 0.27 3.72 14.82
C GLU A 115 0.04 2.20 14.95
N THR A 116 -0.79 1.63 14.08
CA THR A 116 -1.01 0.17 14.04
C THR A 116 -0.05 -0.57 13.11
N ASN A 117 0.82 0.18 12.40
CA ASN A 117 1.74 -0.34 11.39
C ASN A 117 1.02 -1.13 10.32
N ALA A 118 -0.07 -0.57 9.77
CA ALA A 118 -0.90 -1.22 8.77
C ALA A 118 -0.90 -0.45 7.44
N LEU A 119 -0.82 -1.20 6.34
CA LEU A 119 -0.94 -0.73 4.96
C LEU A 119 -2.23 -1.29 4.37
N TYR A 120 -3.19 -0.42 4.11
CA TYR A 120 -4.48 -0.76 3.52
C TYR A 120 -4.45 -0.50 2.02
N GLN A 121 -4.51 -1.55 1.21
CA GLN A 121 -4.81 -1.44 -0.21
C GLN A 121 -6.31 -1.15 -0.33
N ARG A 122 -6.65 0.11 -0.62
CA ARG A 122 -8.04 0.56 -0.69
C ARG A 122 -8.62 0.36 -2.09
N GLU A 123 -7.81 0.60 -3.10
CA GLU A 123 -8.21 0.51 -4.48
C GLU A 123 -7.05 0.20 -5.41
N ALA A 124 -7.31 -0.59 -6.45
CA ALA A 124 -6.34 -0.94 -7.48
C ALA A 124 -7.05 -1.01 -8.84
N ARG A 125 -6.81 -0.02 -9.70
CA ARG A 125 -7.40 0.06 -11.04
C ARG A 125 -6.32 0.16 -12.11
N GLY A 126 -6.53 -0.55 -13.22
CA GLY A 126 -5.71 -0.48 -14.42
C GLY A 126 -6.63 -0.21 -15.61
N GLU A 127 -6.53 0.99 -16.16
CA GLU A 127 -7.46 1.51 -17.18
C GLU A 127 -6.72 2.33 -18.25
N LYS A 128 -7.30 2.42 -19.46
CA LYS A 128 -6.73 3.19 -20.57
C LYS A 128 -7.21 4.63 -20.49
N HIS A 129 -6.39 5.53 -19.96
CA HIS A 129 -6.71 6.95 -19.88
C HIS A 129 -6.03 7.77 -20.98
N HIS A 130 -6.74 8.81 -21.44
CA HIS A 130 -6.11 9.95 -22.09
C HIS A 130 -5.40 10.79 -21.00
N PRO A 131 -4.30 11.50 -21.28
CA PRO A 131 -3.62 12.33 -20.26
C PRO A 131 -4.56 13.26 -19.47
N ASP A 132 -5.49 13.93 -20.14
CA ASP A 132 -6.43 14.85 -19.47
C ASP A 132 -7.46 14.12 -18.58
N THR A 133 -7.88 12.91 -18.98
CA THR A 133 -8.80 12.11 -18.17
C THR A 133 -8.11 11.49 -16.98
N LEU A 134 -6.80 11.20 -17.08
CA LEU A 134 -5.98 10.71 -15.98
C LEU A 134 -5.89 11.73 -14.83
N ILE A 135 -5.67 13.01 -15.14
CA ILE A 135 -5.60 14.08 -14.12
C ILE A 135 -6.95 14.21 -13.41
N THR A 136 -8.05 14.14 -14.16
CA THR A 136 -9.39 14.24 -13.57
C THR A 136 -9.70 13.04 -12.67
N ASP A 137 -9.42 11.81 -13.14
CA ASP A 137 -9.66 10.60 -12.35
C ASP A 137 -8.76 10.51 -11.12
N ALA A 138 -7.52 11.01 -11.22
CA ALA A 138 -6.61 11.17 -10.09
C ALA A 138 -7.22 12.04 -8.98
N PHE A 139 -7.73 13.22 -9.34
CA PHE A 139 -8.32 14.15 -8.39
C PHE A 139 -9.62 13.62 -7.82
N GLU A 140 -10.49 13.04 -8.65
CA GLU A 140 -11.74 12.43 -8.19
C GLU A 140 -11.48 11.26 -7.24
N THR A 141 -10.48 10.43 -7.53
CA THR A 141 -10.05 9.34 -6.65
C THR A 141 -9.45 9.88 -5.36
N ALA A 142 -8.61 10.92 -5.41
CA ALA A 142 -8.06 11.54 -4.21
C ALA A 142 -9.17 12.12 -3.32
N ILE A 143 -10.15 12.80 -3.89
CA ILE A 143 -11.30 13.35 -3.16
C ILE A 143 -12.15 12.23 -2.56
N ARG A 144 -12.44 11.18 -3.33
CA ARG A 144 -13.24 10.03 -2.89
C ARG A 144 -12.66 9.37 -1.65
N TYR A 145 -11.34 9.21 -1.60
CA TYR A 145 -10.65 8.55 -0.48
C TYR A 145 -10.12 9.52 0.58
N GLY A 146 -10.33 10.83 0.44
CA GLY A 146 -9.77 11.83 1.36
C GLY A 146 -8.24 11.86 1.35
N ALA A 147 -7.63 11.57 0.21
CA ALA A 147 -6.19 11.61 0.03
C ALA A 147 -5.69 13.05 -0.15
N HIS A 148 -4.68 13.41 0.62
CA HIS A 148 -4.01 14.70 0.52
C HIS A 148 -2.77 14.62 -0.37
N ILE A 149 -2.27 13.41 -0.61
CA ILE A 149 -1.03 13.14 -1.33
C ILE A 149 -1.36 12.42 -2.64
N ILE A 150 -0.85 12.96 -3.74
CA ILE A 150 -0.90 12.34 -5.07
C ILE A 150 0.53 12.12 -5.55
N ALA A 151 0.93 10.87 -5.69
CA ALA A 151 2.24 10.49 -6.17
C ALA A 151 2.16 10.06 -7.65
N VAL A 152 3.02 10.62 -8.51
CA VAL A 152 2.97 10.42 -9.96
C VAL A 152 4.34 9.97 -10.48
N GLU A 153 4.40 8.84 -11.20
CA GLU A 153 5.63 8.41 -11.89
C GLU A 153 6.01 9.40 -13.00
N GLN A 154 7.23 9.93 -12.91
CA GLN A 154 7.92 10.62 -13.98
C GLN A 154 8.66 9.61 -14.85
N SER A 155 8.13 9.34 -16.04
CA SER A 155 8.83 8.57 -17.06
C SER A 155 9.64 9.52 -17.97
N GLY A 156 10.87 9.09 -18.30
CA GLY A 156 12.01 9.90 -18.79
C GLY A 156 11.88 10.65 -20.12
N LEU A 157 10.69 11.13 -20.47
CA LEU A 157 10.44 12.04 -21.58
C LEU A 157 9.75 13.35 -21.16
N ASN A 158 9.29 13.53 -19.90
CA ASN A 158 8.37 14.63 -19.57
C ASN A 158 8.63 15.36 -18.24
N GLU A 159 9.25 16.54 -18.32
CA GLU A 159 8.85 17.73 -17.53
C GLU A 159 7.39 18.15 -17.84
N TYR A 160 6.74 17.51 -18.82
CA TYR A 160 5.39 17.83 -19.33
C TYR A 160 4.22 17.32 -18.47
N ILE A 161 4.44 16.49 -17.44
CA ILE A 161 3.35 15.97 -16.59
C ILE A 161 3.16 16.82 -15.33
N THR A 162 4.23 17.41 -14.79
CA THR A 162 4.15 18.16 -13.53
C THR A 162 3.28 19.41 -13.67
N PHE A 163 3.56 20.21 -14.70
CA PHE A 163 2.88 21.47 -14.93
C PHE A 163 1.36 21.32 -15.14
N PRO A 164 0.84 20.37 -15.97
CA PRO A 164 -0.59 20.15 -16.09
C PRO A 164 -1.28 19.74 -14.79
N PHE A 165 -0.67 18.87 -13.98
CA PHE A 165 -1.24 18.45 -12.69
C PHE A 165 -1.32 19.63 -11.71
N GLU A 166 -0.24 20.39 -11.55
CA GLU A 166 -0.21 21.54 -10.64
C GLU A 166 -1.16 22.65 -11.11
N ASN A 167 -1.13 22.99 -12.40
CA ASN A 167 -1.99 24.03 -12.95
C ASN A 167 -3.48 23.67 -12.84
N GLU A 168 -3.83 22.40 -13.09
CA GLU A 168 -5.22 21.95 -12.98
C GLU A 168 -5.70 21.88 -11.53
N ALA A 169 -4.85 21.45 -10.58
CA ALA A 169 -5.15 21.51 -9.16
C ALA A 169 -5.38 22.96 -8.70
N HIS A 170 -4.49 23.88 -9.10
CA HIS A 170 -4.62 25.29 -8.80
C HIS A 170 -5.89 25.90 -9.41
N ARG A 171 -6.18 25.59 -10.67
CA ARG A 171 -7.39 26.04 -11.38
C ARG A 171 -8.67 25.58 -10.68
N ARG A 172 -8.68 24.37 -10.11
CA ARG A 172 -9.82 23.80 -9.37
C ARG A 172 -9.83 24.18 -7.88
N GLY A 173 -8.81 24.88 -7.39
CA GLY A 173 -8.69 25.26 -5.97
C GLY A 173 -8.37 24.09 -5.04
N TYR A 174 -7.81 23.00 -5.55
CA TYR A 174 -7.38 21.87 -4.73
C TYR A 174 -5.98 22.09 -4.17
N ASN A 175 -5.78 21.67 -2.92
CA ASN A 175 -4.51 21.76 -2.22
C ASN A 175 -3.93 20.36 -1.98
N PHE A 176 -3.62 19.65 -3.07
CA PHE A 176 -2.95 18.36 -3.00
C PHE A 176 -1.44 18.54 -2.87
N GLN A 177 -0.80 17.68 -2.09
CA GLN A 177 0.65 17.51 -2.08
C GLN A 177 1.04 16.55 -3.21
N PHE A 178 1.77 17.05 -4.20
CA PHE A 178 2.31 16.20 -5.27
C PHE A 178 3.66 15.59 -4.87
N ILE A 179 3.80 14.30 -5.10
CA ILE A 179 5.06 13.55 -4.97
C ILE A 179 5.47 13.07 -6.35
N TRP A 180 6.63 13.50 -6.82
CA TRP A 180 7.14 13.14 -8.15
C TRP A 180 8.08 11.94 -8.05
N LEU A 181 7.61 10.78 -8.49
CA LEU A 181 8.32 9.51 -8.35
C LEU A 181 9.23 9.28 -9.55
N ASN A 182 10.50 8.96 -9.31
CA ASN A 182 11.46 8.70 -10.38
C ASN A 182 11.63 7.20 -10.59
N ALA A 183 11.62 6.76 -11.85
CA ALA A 183 11.91 5.37 -12.17
C ALA A 183 13.38 5.03 -11.84
N LYS A 184 13.63 4.36 -10.71
CA LYS A 184 14.97 3.91 -10.31
C LYS A 184 15.45 2.78 -11.24
N ALA A 185 16.70 2.88 -11.71
CA ALA A 185 17.36 1.78 -12.43
C ALA A 185 17.64 0.64 -11.45
N GLY A 186 17.37 -0.61 -11.86
CA GLY A 186 17.65 -1.79 -11.04
C GLY A 186 19.15 -1.94 -10.78
N LYS A 187 19.52 -2.27 -9.55
CA LYS A 187 20.90 -2.49 -9.09
C LYS A 187 21.10 -3.95 -8.65
N GLY A 188 22.32 -4.46 -8.73
CA GLY A 188 22.66 -5.83 -8.28
C GLY A 188 22.00 -6.91 -9.15
N GLU A 189 21.36 -7.92 -8.52
CA GLU A 189 20.64 -9.00 -9.22
C GLU A 189 19.49 -8.50 -10.11
N PHE A 190 19.08 -7.25 -9.91
CA PHE A 190 18.09 -6.55 -10.72
C PHE A 190 18.71 -5.65 -11.79
N SER A 191 20.01 -5.80 -12.10
CA SER A 191 20.63 -5.09 -13.23
C SER A 191 20.18 -5.72 -14.56
N GLY A 192 19.13 -5.16 -15.17
CA GLY A 192 18.60 -5.65 -16.44
C GLY A 192 17.35 -4.91 -16.91
N ILE A 193 16.89 -5.21 -18.13
CA ILE A 193 15.64 -4.65 -18.68
C ILE A 193 14.48 -5.07 -17.78
N GLY A 194 13.78 -4.09 -17.20
CA GLY A 194 12.68 -4.33 -16.24
C GLY A 194 13.12 -4.68 -14.81
N GLY A 195 14.43 -4.69 -14.55
CA GLY A 195 14.95 -5.00 -13.21
C GLY A 195 14.60 -3.95 -12.15
N GLY A 196 14.51 -2.66 -12.52
CA GLY A 196 14.05 -1.61 -11.60
C GLY A 196 12.65 -1.88 -11.05
N LYS A 197 11.69 -2.19 -11.94
CA LYS A 197 10.30 -2.57 -11.56
C LYS A 197 10.28 -3.84 -10.70
N LYS A 198 11.08 -4.85 -11.07
CA LYS A 198 11.20 -6.10 -10.29
C LYS A 198 11.70 -5.84 -8.87
N GLY A 199 12.76 -5.06 -8.72
CA GLY A 199 13.33 -4.72 -7.42
C GLY A 199 12.36 -3.91 -6.56
N ARG A 200 11.59 -3.01 -7.18
CA ARG A 200 10.54 -2.23 -6.50
C ARG A 200 9.41 -3.13 -6.01
N VAL A 201 8.86 -4.01 -6.84
CA VAL A 201 7.82 -4.94 -6.33
C VAL A 201 8.41 -5.87 -5.27
N ALA A 202 9.68 -6.27 -5.38
CA ALA A 202 10.34 -7.08 -4.36
C ALA A 202 10.47 -6.38 -2.99
N SER A 203 10.56 -5.04 -2.94
CA SER A 203 10.62 -4.32 -1.66
C SER A 203 9.32 -4.41 -0.87
N LEU A 204 8.20 -4.82 -1.48
CA LEU A 204 6.95 -5.10 -0.77
C LEU A 204 6.99 -6.42 0.01
N ILE A 205 7.79 -7.40 -0.40
CA ILE A 205 7.79 -8.76 0.17
C ILE A 205 7.93 -8.76 1.72
N PRO A 206 8.82 -7.97 2.34
CA PRO A 206 8.92 -7.91 3.80
C PRO A 206 7.60 -7.51 4.50
N PHE A 207 6.84 -6.57 3.94
CA PHE A 207 5.57 -6.11 4.50
C PHE A 207 4.50 -7.22 4.45
N TYR A 208 4.45 -7.97 3.35
CA TYR A 208 3.56 -9.13 3.25
C TYR A 208 3.95 -10.24 4.23
N ARG A 209 5.26 -10.52 4.39
CA ARG A 209 5.75 -11.50 5.36
C ARG A 209 5.48 -11.10 6.81
N GLN A 210 5.51 -9.81 7.12
CA GLN A 210 5.16 -9.28 8.43
C GLN A 210 3.65 -9.30 8.70
N GLY A 211 2.83 -9.47 7.64
CA GLY A 211 1.38 -9.46 7.77
C GLY A 211 0.81 -8.07 8.09
N VAL A 212 1.44 -7.01 7.58
CA VAL A 212 1.00 -5.62 7.78
C VAL A 212 0.19 -5.06 6.61
N VAL A 213 -0.01 -5.85 5.56
CA VAL A 213 -0.72 -5.43 4.34
C VAL A 213 -2.12 -6.03 4.31
N PHE A 214 -3.14 -5.17 4.24
CA PHE A 214 -4.55 -5.53 4.21
C PHE A 214 -5.17 -5.13 2.87
N HIS A 215 -5.90 -6.06 2.26
CA HIS A 215 -6.50 -5.93 0.92
C HIS A 215 -7.99 -5.68 1.04
N ASN A 216 -8.49 -4.69 0.30
CA ASN A 216 -9.92 -4.45 0.21
C ASN A 216 -10.57 -5.56 -0.63
N ARG A 217 -11.43 -6.37 -0.01
CA ARG A 217 -12.07 -7.53 -0.69
C ARG A 217 -12.75 -7.18 -2.00
N ALA A 218 -13.31 -5.98 -2.11
CA ALA A 218 -14.03 -5.55 -3.29
C ALA A 218 -13.09 -5.20 -4.47
N ASN A 219 -11.87 -4.74 -4.18
CA ASN A 219 -11.01 -4.05 -5.16
C ASN A 219 -9.56 -4.58 -5.21
N CYS A 220 -9.28 -5.78 -4.71
CA CYS A 220 -7.92 -6.35 -4.66
C CYS A 220 -7.62 -7.40 -5.74
N ALA A 221 -8.64 -8.02 -6.34
CA ALA A 221 -8.48 -9.23 -7.15
C ALA A 221 -7.45 -9.10 -8.30
N ARG A 222 -7.46 -7.99 -9.04
CA ARG A 222 -6.50 -7.76 -10.14
C ARG A 222 -5.08 -7.55 -9.62
N TYR A 223 -4.93 -6.94 -8.45
CA TYR A 223 -3.62 -6.71 -7.82
C TYR A 223 -3.04 -8.02 -7.27
N GLU A 224 -3.83 -8.79 -6.54
CA GLU A 224 -3.43 -10.11 -6.02
C GLU A 224 -3.01 -11.05 -7.16
N GLN A 225 -3.77 -11.08 -8.26
CA GLN A 225 -3.41 -11.86 -9.43
C GLN A 225 -2.04 -11.45 -10.00
N GLN A 226 -1.71 -10.16 -10.05
CA GLN A 226 -0.38 -9.71 -10.51
C GLN A 226 0.73 -10.13 -9.52
N LEU A 227 0.48 -10.02 -8.21
CA LEU A 227 1.45 -10.40 -7.18
C LEU A 227 1.74 -11.90 -7.16
N ILE A 228 0.71 -12.75 -7.25
CA ILE A 228 0.87 -14.22 -7.26
C ILE A 228 1.75 -14.67 -8.44
N HIS A 229 1.62 -14.01 -9.59
CA HIS A 229 2.39 -14.34 -10.79
C HIS A 229 3.75 -13.63 -10.85
N TYR A 230 4.12 -12.82 -9.86
CA TYR A 230 5.44 -12.22 -9.78
C TYR A 230 6.54 -13.31 -9.70
N PRO A 231 7.68 -13.18 -10.41
CA PRO A 231 8.15 -12.04 -11.21
C PRO A 231 7.86 -12.19 -12.72
N LYS A 232 6.88 -13.01 -13.11
CA LYS A 232 6.57 -13.36 -14.51
C LYS A 232 5.14 -12.99 -14.92
N SER A 233 4.48 -12.11 -14.17
CA SER A 233 3.13 -11.62 -14.51
C SER A 233 3.11 -11.03 -15.92
N LYS A 234 1.98 -11.18 -16.62
CA LYS A 234 1.76 -10.57 -17.94
C LYS A 234 1.46 -9.08 -17.84
N LEU A 235 0.80 -8.66 -16.76
CA LEU A 235 0.45 -7.28 -16.44
C LEU A 235 1.29 -6.80 -15.26
N TRP A 236 1.82 -5.58 -15.35
CA TRP A 236 2.72 -5.00 -14.35
C TRP A 236 2.24 -3.66 -13.80
N ASP A 237 1.25 -3.04 -14.43
CA ASP A 237 0.92 -1.63 -14.21
C ASP A 237 0.38 -1.38 -12.80
N ILE A 238 -0.44 -2.30 -12.27
CA ILE A 238 -1.03 -2.16 -10.93
C ILE A 238 -0.01 -2.50 -9.85
N MET A 239 0.72 -3.62 -9.98
CA MET A 239 1.66 -4.02 -8.93
C MET A 239 2.87 -3.09 -8.84
N ASP A 240 3.31 -2.52 -9.97
CA ASP A 240 4.39 -1.54 -9.98
C ASP A 240 3.93 -0.21 -9.36
N ALA A 241 2.73 0.26 -9.68
CA ALA A 241 2.12 1.42 -9.02
C ALA A 241 2.01 1.22 -7.50
N GLY A 242 1.50 0.06 -7.06
CA GLY A 242 1.39 -0.26 -5.64
C GLY A 242 2.74 -0.30 -4.93
N ALA A 243 3.82 -0.72 -5.60
CA ALA A 243 5.14 -0.88 -4.99
C ALA A 243 5.89 0.43 -4.71
N TYR A 244 5.49 1.54 -5.33
CA TYR A 244 6.03 2.87 -5.04
C TYR A 244 5.78 3.33 -3.60
N ILE A 245 4.84 2.70 -2.88
CA ILE A 245 4.62 2.99 -1.47
C ILE A 245 5.90 2.87 -0.65
N THR A 246 6.77 1.90 -0.96
CA THR A 246 8.02 1.70 -0.23
C THR A 246 8.98 2.88 -0.41
N GLU A 247 9.05 3.43 -1.62
CA GLU A 247 9.82 4.63 -1.93
C GLU A 247 9.23 5.87 -1.23
N ILE A 248 7.90 5.99 -1.20
CA ILE A 248 7.23 7.09 -0.49
C ILE A 248 7.48 7.01 1.02
N LEU A 249 7.40 5.81 1.61
CA LEU A 249 7.65 5.62 3.05
C LEU A 249 9.08 6.02 3.42
N ASP A 250 10.07 5.59 2.61
CA ASP A 250 11.48 5.88 2.82
C ASP A 250 11.79 7.38 2.60
N ASP A 251 11.42 7.93 1.44
CA ASP A 251 11.83 9.28 1.03
C ASP A 251 11.11 10.37 1.85
N TYR A 252 9.89 10.08 2.34
CA TYR A 252 9.11 11.02 3.16
C TYR A 252 9.15 10.69 4.67
N SER A 253 10.06 9.81 5.09
CA SER A 253 10.30 9.49 6.51
C SER A 253 9.01 9.10 7.25
N MET A 254 8.11 8.38 6.58
CA MET A 254 6.88 7.89 7.17
C MET A 254 7.20 6.57 7.89
N PHE A 255 7.82 6.69 9.07
CA PHE A 255 8.18 5.54 9.89
C PHE A 255 6.99 5.07 10.71
N PHE A 256 6.85 3.74 10.76
CA PHE A 256 6.02 3.03 11.71
C PHE A 256 6.45 3.33 13.14
N MET A 257 5.48 3.67 14.00
CA MET A 257 5.77 3.95 15.39
C MET A 257 6.05 2.63 16.14
N PRO A 258 7.11 2.59 16.97
CA PRO A 258 7.35 1.42 17.79
C PRO A 258 6.19 1.26 18.78
N VAL A 259 5.60 0.05 18.79
CA VAL A 259 4.43 -0.31 19.62
C VAL A 259 4.67 -0.08 21.13
N THR A 260 5.93 0.10 21.55
CA THR A 260 6.33 0.41 22.92
C THR A 260 5.95 1.81 23.42
N GLN A 261 5.46 2.72 22.57
CA GLN A 261 5.08 4.07 23.00
C GLN A 261 3.56 4.32 23.12
N ILE A 262 2.72 3.33 22.80
CA ILE A 262 1.26 3.47 22.94
C ILE A 262 0.84 3.42 24.43
N THR A 263 1.73 2.98 25.33
CA THR A 263 1.45 2.93 26.77
C THR A 263 1.69 4.27 27.49
N GLU A 264 2.47 5.19 26.92
CA GLU A 264 2.82 6.46 27.58
C GLU A 264 1.79 7.58 27.33
N GLY A 265 0.85 7.40 26.40
CA GLY A 265 -0.23 8.37 26.16
C GLY A 265 -1.28 8.46 27.28
N LYS A 266 -1.34 7.46 28.17
CA LYS A 266 -2.20 7.50 29.37
C LYS A 266 -1.50 8.07 30.60
N GLU A 267 -0.17 8.04 30.64
CA GLU A 267 0.61 8.58 31.76
C GLU A 267 0.86 10.08 31.58
N ILE A 268 1.14 10.54 30.35
CA ILE A 268 1.38 11.97 30.07
C ILE A 268 0.18 12.85 30.44
N ASP A 269 -1.06 12.43 30.13
CA ASP A 269 -2.27 13.20 30.49
C ASP A 269 -2.52 13.22 32.01
N SER A 270 -1.98 12.25 32.75
CA SER A 270 -2.05 12.22 34.22
C SER A 270 -0.98 13.10 34.88
N GLU A 271 0.20 13.22 34.27
CA GLU A 271 1.29 14.09 34.72
C GLU A 271 0.97 15.58 34.48
N TYR A 272 0.38 15.92 33.32
CA TYR A 272 -0.10 17.28 33.05
C TYR A 272 -1.28 17.70 33.95
N LYS A 273 -2.18 16.78 34.30
CA LYS A 273 -3.26 17.04 35.28
C LYS A 273 -2.75 17.27 36.69
N GLN A 274 -1.65 16.62 37.07
CA GLN A 274 -1.02 16.85 38.38
C GLN A 274 -0.37 18.23 38.45
N LEU A 275 0.29 18.67 37.37
CA LEU A 275 0.85 20.03 37.29
C LEU A 275 -0.23 21.13 37.36
N GLU A 276 -1.37 20.97 36.67
CA GLU A 276 -2.49 21.93 36.79
C GLU A 276 -3.11 21.96 38.19
N SER A 277 -3.06 20.85 38.94
CA SER A 277 -3.57 20.81 40.32
C SER A 277 -2.60 21.37 41.35
N GLU A 278 -1.29 21.21 41.16
CA GLU A 278 -0.26 21.75 42.05
C GLU A 278 -0.13 23.28 41.92
N ASP A 279 -0.26 23.83 40.71
CA ASP A 279 -0.24 25.28 40.47
C ASP A 279 -1.52 25.99 40.99
N LEU A 280 -2.63 25.25 41.20
CA LEU A 280 -3.87 25.77 41.76
C LEU A 280 -3.91 25.72 43.30
N GLU A 281 -3.13 24.84 43.94
CA GLU A 281 -3.03 24.78 45.41
C GLU A 281 -2.10 25.86 46.00
N GLU A 282 -1.22 26.48 45.20
CA GLU A 282 -0.31 27.54 45.66
C GLU A 282 -0.89 28.96 45.60
N ILE A 283 -2.14 29.14 45.14
CA ILE A 283 -2.86 30.43 45.17
C ILE A 283 -4.03 30.37 46.16
N ILE A 284 -3.74 30.03 47.42
CA ILE A 284 -4.57 30.49 48.54
C ILE A 284 -3.89 31.75 49.07
N TYR A 285 -4.36 32.91 48.58
CA TYR A 285 -4.08 34.18 49.24
C TYR A 285 -4.61 34.11 50.68
N ASP A 286 -3.67 34.14 51.63
CA ASP A 286 -3.96 34.50 53.02
C ASP A 286 -4.32 36.00 53.05
N ASP A 287 -5.58 36.29 52.76
CA ASP A 287 -6.17 37.63 52.91
C ASP A 287 -6.97 37.68 54.22
N SER A 288 -6.34 37.21 55.31
CA SER A 288 -6.91 37.28 56.66
C SER A 288 -5.94 37.84 57.68
N ASP A 289 -5.35 39.00 57.41
CA ASP A 289 -5.08 39.99 58.46
C ASP A 289 -4.81 41.38 57.87
N ASP A 290 -5.34 42.41 58.54
CA ASP A 290 -5.06 43.84 58.33
C ASP A 290 -5.74 44.62 57.18
N VAL A 291 -7.08 44.67 57.15
CA VAL A 291 -7.77 45.95 56.82
C VAL A 291 -9.06 46.14 57.64
N ASN A 292 -8.93 46.24 58.96
CA ASN A 292 -9.96 46.81 59.83
C ASN A 292 -9.35 47.91 60.71
N ARG A 293 -8.68 48.87 60.07
CA ARG A 293 -8.37 50.19 60.64
C ARG A 293 -8.47 51.22 59.53
N ILE A 294 -9.11 52.34 59.84
CA ILE A 294 -9.37 53.49 58.98
C ILE A 294 -10.66 53.31 58.16
N PHE A 295 -11.81 53.51 58.80
CA PHE A 295 -12.85 54.51 58.45
C PHE A 295 -14.15 54.19 59.22
N GLY A 296 -14.63 55.15 60.03
CA GLY A 296 -16.04 55.20 60.44
C GLY A 296 -16.36 54.99 61.92
N GLY A 297 -15.77 55.80 62.81
CA GLY A 297 -16.39 56.09 64.10
C GLY A 297 -17.28 57.33 64.00
N ASP A 298 -18.60 57.13 63.99
CA ASP A 298 -19.58 58.09 64.52
C ASP A 298 -19.42 58.07 66.06
N SER A 299 -19.61 59.13 66.88
CA SER A 299 -20.16 60.47 66.71
C SER A 299 -20.11 61.17 68.08
N PHE A 300 -19.89 62.50 68.09
CA PHE A 300 -20.35 63.50 69.09
C PHE A 300 -19.78 63.56 70.54
N ILE A 301 -19.46 64.83 70.89
CA ILE A 301 -19.13 65.46 72.19
C ILE A 301 -17.66 65.40 72.63
#